data_AF-A0A3C1DAC5-F1
#
_entry.id   AF-A0A3C1DAC5-F1
#
_cell.length_a   1.000
_cell.length_b   1.000
_cell.length_c   1.000
_cell.angle_alpha   90.00
_cell.angle_beta   90.00
_cell.angle_gamma   90.00
#
_symmetry.space_group_name_H-M   'P 1'
#
loop_
_entity.id
_entity.type
_entity.pdbx_description
1 polymer ?
#
loop_
_entity_poly.entity_id
_entity_poly.type
_entity_poly.pdbx_seq_one_letter_code
_entity_poly.pdbx_strand_id
1 'polypeptide(L)' 'MRTMTTIPDLAREWHKSTDTLYRLAAREEDPLPVRYLEGDRYGGVLVSEFESWLKRNTSLFNEKGSKQ' A
#
# COMPACT_ATOMS: atom_id res chain seq x y z
N MET A 1 10.36 13.42 -5.64
CA MET A 1 11.19 12.37 -5.03
C MET A 1 10.45 11.04 -5.12
N ARG A 2 11.06 9.95 -5.59
CA ARG A 2 10.47 8.61 -5.54
C ARG A 2 10.81 8.01 -4.18
N THR A 3 9.92 8.16 -3.20
CA THR A 3 10.07 7.51 -1.89
C THR A 3 9.54 6.09 -2.00
N MET A 4 10.38 5.11 -1.67
CA MET A 4 9.98 3.72 -1.53
C MET A 4 9.85 3.41 -0.04
N THR A 5 8.76 2.76 0.36
CA THR A 5 8.55 2.28 1.73
C THR A 5 8.47 0.76 1.72
N THR A 6 8.98 0.12 2.77
CA THR A 6 8.94 -1.34 2.90
C THR A 6 7.57 -1.78 3.41
N ILE A 7 7.16 -3.01 3.14
CA ILE A 7 5.90 -3.57 3.68
C ILE A 7 5.78 -3.47 5.21
N PRO A 8 6.81 -3.76 6.04
CA PRO A 8 6.70 -3.57 7.49
C PRO A 8 6.55 -2.12 7.91
N ASP A 9 7.21 -1.18 7.23
CA ASP A 9 7.08 0.25 7.52
C ASP A 9 5.69 0.78 7.12
N LEU A 10 5.24 0.42 5.91
CA LEU A 10 3.90 0.71 5.43
C LEU A 10 2.80 0.12 6.34
N ALA A 11 2.99 -1.11 6.83
CA ALA A 11 2.07 -1.75 7.77
C ALA A 11 1.93 -0.91 9.05
N ARG A 12 3.03 -0.37 9.56
CA ARG A 12 3.06 0.48 10.74
C ARG A 12 2.38 1.82 10.48
N GLU A 13 2.70 2.51 9.38
CA GLU A 13 2.10 3.80 9.04
C GLU A 13 0.60 3.70 8.76
N TRP A 14 0.17 2.61 8.13
CA TRP A 14 -1.21 2.41 7.73
C TRP A 14 -2.05 1.67 8.78
N HIS A 15 -1.47 1.38 9.95
CA HIS A 15 -2.11 0.62 11.04
C HIS A 15 -2.73 -0.70 10.56
N LYS A 16 -2.01 -1.44 9.72
CA LYS A 16 -2.41 -2.77 9.20
C LYS A 16 -1.36 -3.82 9.52
N SER A 17 -1.75 -5.08 9.45
CA SER A 17 -0.80 -6.19 9.53
C SER A 17 -0.07 -6.36 8.19
N THR A 18 1.21 -6.77 8.25
CA THR A 18 2.00 -7.11 7.05
C THR A 18 1.32 -8.21 6.23
N ASP A 19 0.72 -9.22 6.88
CA ASP A 19 -0.10 -10.25 6.24
C ASP A 19 -1.24 -9.64 5.40
N THR A 20 -1.92 -8.61 5.91
CA THR A 20 -3.00 -7.94 5.17
C THR A 20 -2.46 -7.28 3.90
N LEU A 21 -1.29 -6.64 3.97
CA LEU A 21 -0.66 -6.04 2.79
C LEU A 21 -0.24 -7.09 1.76
N TYR A 22 0.30 -8.24 2.20
CA TYR A 22 0.64 -9.33 1.29
C TYR A 22 -0.60 -9.96 0.65
N ARG A 23 -1.72 -10.09 1.39
CA ARG A 23 -2.99 -10.52 0.79
C ARG A 23 -3.51 -9.53 -0.25
N LEU A 24 -3.38 -8.23 0.00
CA LEU A 24 -3.73 -7.19 -0.98
C LEU A 24 -2.82 -7.26 -2.22
N ALA A 25 -1.54 -7.60 -2.04
CA ALA A 25 -0.59 -7.83 -3.13
C ALA A 25 -0.91 -9.10 -3.94
N ALA A 26 -1.54 -10.09 -3.32
CA ALA A 26 -1.91 -11.37 -3.94
C ALA A 26 -3.28 -11.34 -4.66
N ARG A 27 -3.95 -10.19 -4.75
CA ARG A 27 -5.25 -10.07 -5.45
C ARG A 27 -5.05 -10.19 -6.97
N GLU A 28 -5.98 -10.85 -7.65
CA GLU A 28 -5.89 -11.05 -9.11
C GLU A 28 -6.26 -9.79 -9.91
N GLU A 29 -7.24 -9.00 -9.46
CA GLU A 29 -7.79 -7.88 -10.25
C GLU A 29 -7.07 -6.54 -10.05
N ASP A 30 -6.77 -6.13 -8.81
CA ASP A 30 -6.05 -4.88 -8.51
C ASP A 30 -5.09 -5.09 -7.33
N PRO A 31 -3.96 -5.79 -7.56
CA PRO A 31 -2.98 -6.08 -6.53
C PRO A 31 -2.26 -4.83 -6.04
N LEU A 32 -1.92 -4.82 -4.76
CA LEU A 32 -0.97 -3.85 -4.19
C LEU A 32 0.38 -3.95 -4.96
N PRO A 33 0.95 -2.83 -5.45
CA PRO A 33 2.14 -2.85 -6.31
C PRO A 33 3.44 -3.08 -5.51
N VAL A 34 3.55 -4.27 -4.92
CA VAL A 34 4.72 -4.70 -4.14
C VAL A 34 5.85 -5.11 -5.09
N ARG A 35 7.03 -4.59 -4.80
CA ARG A 35 8.28 -4.90 -5.51
C ARG A 35 9.25 -5.53 -4.53
N TYR A 36 9.93 -6.58 -4.98
CA TYR A 36 11.02 -7.20 -4.24
C TYR A 36 12.32 -6.69 -4.85
N LEU A 37 13.11 -5.97 -4.05
CA LEU A 37 14.44 -5.56 -4.46
C LEU A 37 15.43 -6.65 -4.07
N GLU A 38 16.42 -6.86 -4.94
CA GLU A 38 17.46 -7.85 -4.68
C GLU A 38 18.27 -7.45 -3.44
N GLY A 39 18.43 -8.39 -2.50
CA GLY A 39 19.08 -8.14 -1.21
C GLY A 39 18.15 -7.65 -0.11
N ASP A 40 16.89 -7.32 -0.41
CA ASP A 40 15.90 -6.94 0.59
C ASP A 40 15.06 -8.15 1.02
N ARG A 41 14.96 -8.37 2.34
CA ARG A 41 14.18 -9.49 2.88
C ARG A 41 12.68 -9.25 2.74
N TYR A 42 12.28 -7.99 2.59
CA TYR A 42 10.88 -7.59 2.56
C TYR A 42 10.56 -6.96 1.20
N GLY A 43 9.32 -7.17 0.73
CA GLY A 43 8.81 -6.36 -0.37
C GLY A 43 8.67 -4.91 0.06
N GLY A 44 8.62 -4.00 -0.90
CA GLY A 44 8.27 -2.60 -0.68
C GLY A 44 7.46 -2.03 -1.81
N VAL A 45 6.85 -0.87 -1.57
CA VAL A 45 6.01 -0.17 -2.54
C VAL A 45 6.57 1.22 -2.78
N LEU A 46 6.42 1.71 -4.01
CA LEU A 46 6.62 3.13 -4.28
C LEU A 46 5.43 3.89 -3.70
N VAL A 47 5.69 4.92 -2.89
CA VAL A 47 4.64 5.71 -2.22
C VAL A 47 3.63 6.25 -3.24
N SER A 48 4.09 6.80 -4.36
CA SER A 48 3.19 7.33 -5.40
C SER A 48 2.30 6.27 -6.07
N GLU A 49 2.81 5.04 -6.23
CA GLU A 49 2.04 3.91 -6.77
C GLU A 49 1.02 3.41 -5.75
N PHE A 50 1.43 3.35 -4.48
CA PHE A 50 0.54 3.02 -3.37
C PHE A 50 -0.60 4.02 -3.23
N GLU A 51 -0.33 5.32 -3.27
CA GLU A 51 -1.37 6.36 -3.24
C GLU A 51 -2.34 6.24 -4.42
N SER A 52 -1.82 5.95 -5.61
CA SER A 52 -2.65 5.74 -6.80
C SER A 52 -3.51 4.48 -6.68
N TRP A 53 -2.95 3.39 -6.18
CA TRP A 53 -3.66 2.15 -5.86
C TRP A 53 -4.74 2.39 -4.79
N LEU A 54 -4.43 3.15 -3.74
CA LEU A 54 -5.38 3.53 -2.70
C LEU A 54 -6.55 4.31 -3.27
N LYS A 55 -6.30 5.30 -4.13
CA LYS A 55 -7.38 6.07 -4.77
C LYS A 55 -8.34 5.20 -5.58
N ARG A 56 -7.84 4.11 -6.20
CA ARG A 56 -8.66 3.14 -6.94
C ARG A 56 -9.39 2.14 -6.04
N ASN A 57 -8.74 1.64 -4.98
CA ASN A 57 -9.28 0.59 -4.11
C ASN A 57 -10.06 1.10 -2.90
N THR A 58 -9.86 2.37 -2.52
CA THR A 58 -10.48 3.01 -1.36
C THR A 58 -11.61 3.97 -1.78
N SER A 59 -12.15 3.85 -3.01
CA SER A 59 -13.31 4.64 -3.48
C SER A 59 -14.61 4.43 -2.66
N LEU A 60 -14.58 3.69 -1.55
CA LEU A 60 -15.71 3.49 -0.64
C LEU A 60 -15.52 4.07 0.77
N PHE A 61 -14.38 4.71 1.09
CA PHE A 61 -14.09 5.19 2.45
C PHE A 61 -13.74 6.68 2.55
N ASN A 62 -14.29 7.54 1.69
CA ASN A 62 -14.22 8.98 1.92
C ASN A 62 -15.51 9.74 1.58
N GLU A 63 -16.62 9.33 2.21
CA GLU A 63 -17.73 10.25 2.47
C GLU A 63 -17.89 10.60 3.96
N LYS A 64 -16.82 10.44 4.77
CA LYS A 64 -16.80 11.01 6.14
C LYS A 64 -15.44 11.61 6.49
N GLY A 65 -15.31 12.87 6.10
CA GLY A 65 -14.22 13.77 6.48
C GLY A 65 -14.57 15.24 6.22
N SER A 66 -15.75 15.66 6.70
CA SER A 66 -16.19 17.01 7.06
C SER A 66 -15.56 18.27 6.42
N LYS A 67 -16.44 19.08 5.83
CA LYS A 67 -16.55 20.54 5.97
C LYS A 67 -15.42 21.25 6.74
N GLN A 68 -14.77 22.19 6.06
CA GLN A 68 -14.78 23.60 6.50
C GLN A 68 -14.78 24.51 5.29
#